data_AF-A0AAW5T938-F1
#
_entry.id   AF-A0AAW5T938-F1
#
_cell.length_a   1.000
_cell.length_b   1.000
_cell.length_c   1.000
_cell.angle_alpha   90.00
_cell.angle_beta   90.00
_cell.angle_gamma   90.00
#
_symmetry.space_group_name_H-M   'P 1'
#
loop_
_entity.id
_entity.type
_entity.pdbx_description
1 polymer ?
#
loop_
_entity_poly.entity_id
_entity_poly.type
_entity_poly.pdbx_seq_one_letter_code
_entity_poly.pdbx_strand_id
1 'polypeptide(L)'
;MVLYDFRCESGCGVTKKMYSMSARPDVIDCPRCLGTARRTIAAPNLGRGGGAAMALQDATRATADRPAVVTAPQSGGGRRQKVTTNPLHQKLPRP
;
A
#
# COMPACT_ATOMS: atom_id res chain seq x y z
N MET A 1 3.85 -25.82 9.03
CA MET A 1 2.69 -25.44 9.88
C MET A 1 2.09 -24.17 9.31
N VAL A 2 0.76 -24.08 9.25
CA VAL A 2 0.01 -22.93 8.69
C VAL A 2 -0.98 -22.42 9.74
N LEU A 3 -1.10 -21.11 9.85
CA LEU A 3 -2.04 -20.46 10.75
C LEU A 3 -3.42 -20.37 10.11
N TYR A 4 -4.44 -20.78 10.84
CA TYR A 4 -5.82 -20.81 10.40
C TYR A 4 -6.74 -20.12 11.39
N ASP A 5 -7.72 -19.38 10.87
CA ASP A 5 -8.70 -18.62 11.65
C ASP A 5 -10.04 -19.36 11.67
N PHE A 6 -10.58 -19.57 12.86
CA PHE A 6 -11.84 -20.24 13.14
C PHE A 6 -12.79 -19.29 13.85
N ARG A 7 -13.99 -19.08 13.32
CA ARG A 7 -15.01 -18.21 13.92
C ARG A 7 -16.03 -19.06 14.66
N CYS A 8 -16.24 -18.71 15.92
CA CYS A 8 -17.24 -19.35 16.76
C CYS A 8 -18.66 -18.98 16.32
N GLU A 9 -19.54 -19.97 16.20
CA GLU A 9 -20.95 -19.75 15.83
C GLU A 9 -21.75 -19.06 16.94
N SER A 10 -21.40 -19.31 18.21
CA SER A 10 -22.05 -18.66 19.36
C SER A 10 -21.53 -17.25 19.66
N GLY A 11 -20.67 -16.68 18.81
CA GLY A 11 -20.30 -15.26 18.87
C GLY A 11 -19.11 -14.90 19.75
N CYS A 12 -18.36 -15.89 20.28
CA CYS A 12 -17.18 -15.63 21.13
C CYS A 12 -15.98 -14.98 20.42
N GLY A 13 -16.03 -14.85 19.09
CA GLY A 13 -15.00 -14.23 18.25
C GLY A 13 -14.26 -15.21 17.34
N VAL A 14 -13.06 -14.80 16.91
CA VAL A 14 -12.16 -15.58 16.04
C VAL A 14 -11.01 -16.16 16.86
N THR A 15 -10.76 -17.46 16.68
CA THR A 15 -9.66 -18.21 17.31
C THR A 15 -8.66 -18.62 16.24
N LYS A 16 -7.36 -18.45 16.52
CA LYS A 16 -6.28 -18.83 15.60
C LYS A 16 -5.61 -20.12 16.08
N LYS A 17 -5.44 -21.09 15.19
CA LYS A 17 -4.71 -22.35 15.48
C LYS A 17 -3.78 -22.72 14.34
N MET A 18 -2.66 -23.36 14.68
CA MET A 18 -1.71 -23.88 13.71
C MET A 18 -2.04 -25.35 13.39
N TYR A 19 -2.15 -25.67 12.11
CA TYR A 19 -2.27 -27.05 11.63
C TYR A 19 -1.31 -27.28 10.46
N SER A 20 -1.00 -28.54 10.14
CA SER A 20 -0.40 -28.86 8.85
C SER A 20 -1.42 -28.61 7.73
N MET A 21 -0.96 -28.45 6.49
CA MET A 21 -1.88 -28.32 5.35
C MET A 21 -2.70 -29.59 5.12
N SER A 22 -2.17 -30.76 5.46
CA SER A 22 -2.78 -32.07 5.22
C SER A 22 -3.72 -32.55 6.34
N ALA A 23 -3.55 -32.08 7.58
CA ALA A 23 -4.31 -32.55 8.75
C ALA A 23 -5.13 -31.42 9.40
N ARG A 24 -5.61 -30.47 8.59
CA ARG A 24 -6.41 -29.34 9.07
C ARG A 24 -7.89 -29.74 9.16
N PRO A 25 -8.55 -29.61 10.33
CA PRO A 25 -9.99 -29.78 10.46
C PRO A 25 -10.76 -28.53 9.98
N ASP A 26 -11.99 -28.72 9.50
CA ASP A 26 -12.89 -27.62 9.11
C ASP A 26 -13.72 -27.05 10.27
N VAL A 27 -13.86 -27.82 11.35
CA VAL A 27 -14.55 -27.42 12.59
C VAL A 27 -13.66 -27.76 13.79
N ILE A 28 -13.61 -26.86 14.76
CA ILE A 28 -12.96 -27.07 16.05
C ILE A 28 -13.88 -26.64 17.19
N ASP A 29 -13.61 -27.12 18.39
CA ASP A 29 -14.26 -26.61 19.59
C ASP A 29 -13.70 -25.25 19.97
N CYS A 30 -14.59 -24.31 20.26
CA CYS A 30 -14.23 -22.98 20.72
C CYS A 30 -13.63 -23.05 22.13
N PRO A 31 -12.44 -22.50 22.39
CA PRO A 31 -11.81 -22.55 23.71
C PRO A 31 -12.54 -21.72 24.78
N ARG A 32 -13.54 -20.90 24.42
CA ARG A 32 -14.28 -20.06 25.38
C ARG A 32 -15.62 -20.65 25.79
N CYS A 33 -16.40 -21.17 24.84
CA CYS A 33 -17.77 -21.65 25.08
C CYS A 33 -17.97 -23.13 24.78
N LEU A 34 -16.91 -23.83 24.34
CA LEU A 34 -16.96 -25.23 23.89
C LEU A 34 -17.95 -25.50 22.74
N GLY A 35 -18.50 -24.45 22.13
CA GLY A 35 -19.36 -24.55 20.95
C GLY A 35 -18.57 -24.73 19.66
N THR A 36 -19.29 -25.00 18.57
CA THR A 36 -18.74 -25.17 17.23
C THR A 36 -18.09 -23.88 16.72
N ALA A 37 -16.83 -23.97 16.30
CA ALA A 37 -16.12 -22.91 15.59
C ALA A 37 -15.73 -23.40 14.20
N ARG A 38 -16.29 -22.75 13.17
CA ARG A 38 -16.01 -23.08 11.78
C ARG A 38 -14.82 -22.31 11.26
N ARG A 39 -14.07 -22.98 10.43
CA ARG A 39 -12.98 -22.42 9.66
C ARG A 39 -13.47 -21.30 8.75
N THR A 40 -12.75 -20.19 8.78
CA THR A 40 -13.00 -19.07 7.86
C THR A 40 -11.82 -18.90 6.90
N ILE A 41 -12.08 -18.28 5.75
CA ILE A 41 -11.00 -17.76 4.92
C ILE A 41 -10.43 -16.60 5.70
N ALA A 42 -9.27 -16.82 6.33
CA ALA A 42 -8.52 -15.75 6.93
C ALA A 42 -8.29 -14.69 5.85
N ALA A 43 -8.32 -13.43 6.23
CA ALA A 43 -8.07 -12.34 5.31
C ALA A 43 -6.69 -11.74 5.62
N PRO A 44 -5.60 -12.52 5.45
CA PRO A 44 -4.28 -12.03 5.76
C PRO A 44 -4.01 -10.84 4.85
N ASN A 45 -3.63 -9.72 5.46
CA ASN A 45 -3.24 -8.48 4.76
C ASN A 45 -4.38 -7.61 4.23
N LEU A 46 -5.65 -7.80 4.64
CA LEU A 46 -6.65 -6.74 4.49
C LEU A 46 -6.14 -5.49 5.22
N GLY A 47 -5.83 -4.43 4.49
CA GLY A 47 -5.22 -3.20 5.02
C GLY A 47 -3.79 -2.92 4.55
N ARG A 48 -3.07 -3.89 3.97
CA ARG A 48 -1.79 -3.59 3.27
C ARG A 48 -1.96 -2.82 1.96
N GLY A 49 -3.20 -2.52 1.60
CA GLY A 49 -3.52 -1.77 0.39
C GLY A 49 -3.02 -0.32 0.40
N GLY A 50 -2.88 0.35 1.54
CA GLY A 50 -2.54 1.78 1.59
C GLY A 50 -1.12 2.18 1.16
N GLY A 51 -0.37 1.30 0.49
CA GLY A 51 0.99 1.58 0.06
C GLY A 51 1.10 2.43 -1.21
N ALA A 52 2.30 2.93 -1.48
CA ALA A 52 2.60 3.76 -2.65
C ALA A 52 2.19 3.09 -3.98
N ALA A 53 2.27 1.76 -4.07
CA ALA A 53 1.86 1.02 -5.27
C ALA A 53 0.35 1.13 -5.55
N MET A 54 -0.51 1.09 -4.52
CA MET A 54 -1.95 1.26 -4.69
C MET A 54 -2.30 2.72 -4.96
N ALA A 55 -1.65 3.67 -4.27
CA ALA A 55 -1.81 5.09 -4.53
C ALA A 55 -1.45 5.46 -5.99
N LEU A 56 -0.43 4.82 -6.57
CA LEU A 56 -0.06 5.00 -7.98
C LEU A 56 -1.16 4.48 -8.93
N GLN A 57 -1.77 3.33 -8.62
CA GLN A 57 -2.87 2.78 -9.40
C GLN A 57 -4.09 3.72 -9.36
N ASP A 58 -4.44 4.22 -8.18
CA ASP A 58 -5.55 5.16 -8.01
C ASP A 58 -5.29 6.48 -8.75
N ALA A 59 -4.07 7.03 -8.64
CA ALA A 59 -3.68 8.23 -9.37
C ALA A 59 -3.76 8.02 -10.90
N THR A 60 -3.32 6.87 -11.39
CA THR A 60 -3.40 6.51 -12.82
C THR A 60 -4.85 6.42 -13.28
N ARG A 61 -5.72 5.74 -12.52
CA ARG A 61 -7.15 5.64 -12.82
C ARG A 61 -7.82 7.01 -12.83
N ALA A 62 -7.47 7.89 -11.90
CA ALA A 62 -8.04 9.23 -11.80
C ALA A 62 -7.74 10.10 -13.04
N THR A 63 -6.66 9.84 -13.78
CA THR A 63 -6.34 10.61 -14.99
C THR A 63 -7.34 10.45 -16.13
N ALA A 64 -8.12 9.36 -16.14
CA ALA A 64 -9.16 9.14 -17.15
C ALA A 64 -10.32 10.13 -17.01
N ASP A 65 -10.76 10.37 -15.78
CA ASP A 65 -11.91 11.25 -15.50
C ASP A 65 -11.50 12.68 -15.11
N ARG A 66 -10.33 12.83 -14.47
CA ARG A 66 -9.82 14.11 -13.95
C ARG A 66 -8.31 14.23 -14.20
N PRO A 67 -7.87 14.41 -15.46
CA PRO A 67 -6.46 14.60 -15.76
C PRO A 67 -5.95 15.88 -15.09
N ALA A 68 -4.77 15.81 -14.47
CA ALA A 68 -4.11 16.97 -13.90
C ALA A 68 -3.58 17.87 -15.04
N VAL A 69 -4.26 18.98 -15.30
CA VAL A 69 -3.82 19.97 -16.29
C VAL A 69 -2.84 20.94 -15.63
N VAL A 70 -1.63 21.05 -16.19
CA VAL A 70 -0.62 21.98 -15.70
C VAL A 70 -0.99 23.40 -16.13
N THR A 71 -1.40 24.23 -15.19
CA THR A 71 -1.83 25.62 -15.43
C THR A 71 -0.66 26.61 -15.51
N ALA A 72 0.50 26.24 -14.98
CA ALA A 72 1.72 27.01 -15.06
C ALA A 72 2.94 26.09 -14.91
N PRO A 73 4.07 26.41 -15.55
CA PRO A 73 5.32 25.71 -15.27
C PRO A 73 5.65 25.81 -13.78
N GLN A 74 6.14 24.70 -13.21
CA GLN A 74 6.52 24.60 -11.80
C GLN A 74 7.36 25.81 -11.34
N SER A 75 6.78 26.63 -10.47
CA SER A 75 7.44 27.80 -9.88
C SER A 75 8.44 27.35 -8.83
N GLY A 76 9.59 26.82 -9.25
CA GLY A 76 10.62 26.40 -8.29
C GLY A 76 11.78 25.54 -8.81
N GLY A 77 11.78 25.12 -10.07
CA GLY A 77 12.76 24.13 -10.57
C GLY A 77 13.88 24.66 -11.47
N GLY A 78 13.88 25.95 -11.82
CA GLY A 78 14.96 26.50 -12.64
C GLY A 78 16.22 26.66 -11.80
N ARG A 79 17.18 25.73 -11.92
CA ARG A 79 18.53 25.91 -11.38
C ARG A 79 19.05 27.25 -11.91
N ARG A 80 19.16 28.26 -11.04
CA ARG A 80 19.68 29.58 -11.43
C ARG A 80 20.96 29.36 -12.21
N GLN A 81 21.04 29.91 -13.43
CA GLN A 81 22.27 29.82 -14.21
C GLN A 81 23.39 30.45 -13.38
N LYS A 82 24.48 29.69 -13.21
CA LYS A 82 25.65 30.19 -12.49
C LYS A 82 26.30 31.25 -13.36
N VAL A 83 26.17 32.51 -12.94
CA VAL A 83 26.91 33.62 -13.54
C VAL A 83 28.37 33.46 -13.17
N THR A 84 29.26 33.45 -14.15
CA THR A 84 30.71 33.36 -13.93
C THR A 84 31.30 34.78 -13.97
N THR A 85 32.05 35.16 -12.94
CA THR A 85 32.71 36.49 -12.83
C THR A 85 34.14 36.48 -13.36
N ASN A 86 34.43 35.68 -14.39
CA ASN A 86 35.78 35.62 -14.96
C ASN A 86 36.11 36.95 -15.68
N PRO A 87 37.17 37.68 -15.28
CA PRO A 87 37.53 38.96 -15.91
C PRO A 87 37.87 38.84 -17.39
N LEU A 88 38.26 37.65 -17.88
CA LEU A 88 38.52 37.40 -19.30
C LEU A 88 37.26 37.54 -20.17
N HIS A 89 36.06 37.46 -19.58
CA HIS A 89 34.80 37.66 -20.31
C HIS A 89 34.65 39.08 -20.85
N GLN A 90 35.37 40.05 -20.31
CA GLN A 90 35.37 41.43 -20.82
C GLN A 90 36.05 41.56 -22.19
N LYS A 91 36.86 40.57 -22.59
CA LYS A 91 37.57 40.54 -23.88
C LYS A 91 36.78 39.86 -25.00
N LEU A 92 35.63 39.26 -24.69
CA LEU A 92 34.77 38.66 -25.71
C LEU A 92 34.10 39.78 -26.55
N PRO A 93 33.94 39.59 -27.87
CA PRO A 93 33.14 40.49 -28.69
C PRO A 93 31.73 40.56 -28.13
N ARG A 94 31.24 41.77 -27.88
CA ARG A 94 29.88 41.96 -27.40
C ARG A 94 28.91 41.91 -28.59
N PRO A 95 27.77 41.21 -28.46
CA PRO A 95 26.70 41.26 -29.45
C PRO A 95 26.07 42.66 -29.49
#